data_AF-A0A832IJN5-F1
#
_entry.id   AF-A0A832IJN5-F1
#
_cell.length_a   1.000
_cell.length_b   1.000
_cell.length_c   1.000
_cell.angle_alpha   90.00
_cell.angle_beta   90.00
_cell.angle_gamma   90.00
#
_symmetry.space_group_name_H-M   'P 1'
#
loop_
_entity.id
_entity.type
_entity.pdbx_description
1 polymer ?
#
loop_
_entity_poly.entity_id
_entity_poly.type
_entity_poly.pdbx_seq_one_letter_code
_entity_poly.pdbx_strand_id
1 'polypeptide(L)'
;MKTKINVGFGLLLTIIIFLVVGFKSKPVEIQYQKITEKNSKSDLKITGNDLFQKNCATCHGTNRKGNPPTFPSLVNIKEKMTKGQIGTLLKTGRNIMPNFSHLSDSERNAIVGFLYGESTTATEITEVTAVERGKSLFVANCMRCHKVSPKDNTPTDQLSWGMKPPILGGISARVNKQSFNQILNMGPCYMPSFADMKNKDKEAIYAYLSSFKNPYQNYNHRMRRGCGMMSR
;
A
#
# COMPACT_ATOMS: atom_id res chain seq x y z
N MET A 1 0.94 -35.05 -77.97
CA MET A 1 0.21 -34.21 -76.99
C MET A 1 -0.07 -35.05 -75.74
N LYS A 2 0.23 -34.51 -74.55
CA LYS A 2 0.03 -35.06 -73.17
C LYS A 2 1.09 -36.04 -72.64
N THR A 3 2.05 -35.50 -71.87
CA THR A 3 2.86 -36.19 -70.86
C THR A 3 2.00 -36.44 -69.60
N LYS A 4 1.93 -37.68 -69.12
CA LYS A 4 1.36 -38.04 -67.80
C LYS A 4 2.50 -38.21 -66.80
N ILE A 5 2.49 -37.43 -65.72
CA ILE A 5 3.41 -37.57 -64.59
C ILE A 5 2.68 -38.37 -63.51
N ASN A 6 3.21 -39.56 -63.17
CA ASN A 6 2.70 -40.40 -62.10
C ASN A 6 3.16 -39.86 -60.74
N VAL A 7 2.25 -39.18 -60.02
CA VAL A 7 2.42 -38.82 -58.62
C VAL A 7 1.72 -39.89 -57.78
N GLY A 8 2.44 -40.93 -57.41
CA GLY A 8 1.88 -42.00 -56.59
C GLY A 8 2.96 -42.94 -56.14
N PHE A 9 3.56 -42.65 -54.99
CA PHE A 9 4.08 -43.61 -54.00
C PHE A 9 4.84 -42.95 -52.84
N GLY A 10 5.22 -41.66 -52.96
CA GLY A 10 6.06 -40.99 -51.95
C GLY A 10 5.35 -40.42 -50.71
N LEU A 11 4.02 -40.28 -50.71
CA LEU A 11 3.32 -39.53 -49.65
C LEU A 11 2.66 -40.40 -48.56
N LEU A 12 2.65 -41.73 -48.75
CA LEU A 12 2.02 -42.66 -47.80
C LEU A 12 3.00 -43.28 -46.79
N LEU A 13 4.31 -43.23 -47.07
CA LEU A 13 5.35 -43.80 -46.21
C LEU A 13 5.83 -42.85 -45.10
N THR A 14 5.56 -41.55 -45.21
CA THR A 14 5.94 -40.55 -44.18
C THR A 14 4.88 -40.39 -43.08
N ILE A 15 3.62 -40.76 -43.34
CA ILE A 15 2.53 -40.64 -42.35
C ILE A 15 2.59 -41.79 -41.32
N ILE A 16 3.09 -42.97 -41.70
CA ILE A 16 3.15 -44.13 -40.79
C ILE A 16 4.27 -43.99 -39.75
N ILE A 17 5.36 -43.29 -40.07
CA ILE A 17 6.47 -43.08 -39.11
C ILE A 17 6.05 -42.17 -37.95
N PHE A 18 5.13 -41.22 -38.17
CA PHE A 18 4.62 -40.34 -37.10
C PHE A 18 3.61 -41.02 -36.15
N LEU A 19 2.99 -42.14 -36.53
CA LEU A 19 2.04 -42.85 -35.66
C LEU A 19 2.69 -43.85 -34.70
N VAL A 20 3.92 -44.32 -34.98
CA VAL A 20 4.60 -45.33 -34.15
C VAL A 20 5.53 -44.69 -33.11
N VAL A 21 5.99 -43.45 -33.32
CA VAL A 21 6.77 -42.71 -32.32
C VAL A 21 5.81 -41.99 -31.36
N GLY A 22 5.13 -42.78 -30.53
CA GLY A 22 4.30 -42.27 -29.45
C GLY A 22 5.13 -41.34 -28.55
N PHE A 23 4.78 -40.05 -28.52
CA PHE A 23 5.33 -39.09 -27.58
C PHE A 23 4.96 -39.56 -26.16
N LYS A 24 5.91 -40.20 -25.47
CA LYS A 24 5.81 -40.47 -24.04
C LYS A 24 5.88 -39.14 -23.31
N SER A 25 4.74 -38.49 -23.13
CA SER A 25 4.57 -37.35 -22.26
C SER A 25 4.80 -37.81 -20.83
N LYS A 26 6.02 -37.63 -20.30
CA LYS A 26 6.24 -37.71 -18.86
C LYS A 26 5.39 -36.60 -18.23
N PRO A 27 4.59 -36.88 -17.18
CA PRO A 27 3.88 -35.82 -16.49
C PRO A 27 4.92 -34.83 -15.99
N VAL A 28 4.83 -33.58 -16.47
CA VAL A 28 5.60 -32.48 -15.91
C VAL A 28 4.99 -32.23 -14.53
N GLU A 29 5.60 -32.83 -13.53
CA GLU A 29 5.34 -32.49 -12.14
C GLU A 29 5.86 -31.06 -11.95
N ILE A 30 4.95 -30.10 -12.04
CA ILE A 30 5.23 -28.71 -11.69
C ILE A 30 5.56 -28.72 -10.20
N GLN A 31 6.85 -28.84 -9.89
CA GLN A 31 7.38 -28.57 -8.56
C GLN A 31 7.07 -27.10 -8.29
N TYR A 32 5.98 -26.88 -7.56
CA TYR A 32 5.63 -25.58 -7.01
C TYR A 32 6.75 -25.24 -6.03
N GLN A 33 7.82 -24.60 -6.52
CA GLN A 33 8.73 -23.88 -5.66
C GLN A 33 7.87 -22.87 -4.93
N LYS A 34 7.61 -23.19 -3.66
CA LYS A 34 7.11 -22.25 -2.68
C LYS A 34 8.06 -21.07 -2.79
N ILE A 35 7.63 -20.04 -3.53
CA ILE A 35 8.24 -18.73 -3.45
C ILE A 35 7.92 -18.34 -2.02
N THR A 36 8.82 -18.71 -1.11
CA THR A 36 8.90 -18.06 0.16
C THR A 36 9.04 -16.62 -0.23
N GLU A 37 7.96 -15.86 -0.06
CA GLU A 37 8.03 -14.42 -0.02
C GLU A 37 9.01 -14.11 1.10
N LYS A 38 10.29 -14.10 0.73
CA LYS A 38 11.29 -13.31 1.40
C LYS A 38 10.81 -11.91 1.10
N ASN A 39 9.90 -11.45 1.96
CA ASN A 39 9.54 -10.08 2.14
C ASN A 39 10.86 -9.39 2.42
N SER A 40 11.52 -8.99 1.33
CA SER A 40 12.74 -8.20 1.36
C SER A 40 12.28 -6.82 1.79
N LYS A 41 11.97 -6.71 3.09
CA LYS A 41 12.32 -5.55 3.88
C LYS A 41 13.81 -5.32 3.67
N SER A 42 14.16 -4.70 2.55
CA SER A 42 15.39 -3.94 2.50
C SER A 42 15.10 -2.74 3.38
N ASP A 43 15.36 -2.89 4.68
CA ASP A 43 15.39 -1.78 5.62
C ASP A 43 16.48 -0.83 5.11
N LEU A 44 16.10 0.13 4.26
CA LEU A 44 16.99 1.20 3.82
C LEU A 44 17.38 1.94 5.10
N LYS A 45 18.64 1.79 5.51
CA LYS A 45 19.17 2.48 6.69
C LYS A 45 19.60 3.87 6.27
N ILE A 46 19.05 4.89 6.93
CA ILE A 46 19.44 6.28 6.76
C ILE A 46 20.24 6.74 8.00
N THR A 47 21.34 7.46 7.80
CA THR A 47 22.15 7.93 8.92
C THR A 47 21.52 9.17 9.57
N GLY A 48 21.85 9.42 10.85
CA GLY A 48 21.48 10.66 11.53
C GLY A 48 22.04 11.91 10.83
N ASN A 49 23.21 11.80 10.19
CA ASN A 49 23.77 12.88 9.36
C ASN A 49 22.88 13.14 8.13
N ASP A 50 22.48 12.11 7.39
CA ASP A 50 21.65 12.28 6.19
C ASP A 50 20.30 12.90 6.54
N LEU A 51 19.69 12.44 7.64
CA LEU A 51 18.46 13.03 8.17
C LEU A 51 18.68 14.49 8.56
N PHE A 52 19.81 14.84 9.18
CA PHE A 52 20.15 16.23 9.49
C PHE A 52 20.33 17.07 8.21
N GLN A 53 21.02 16.56 7.20
CA GLN A 53 21.23 17.26 5.93
C GLN A 53 19.89 17.52 5.22
N LYS A 54 18.98 16.54 5.20
CA LYS A 54 17.66 16.67 4.57
C LYS A 54 16.72 17.64 5.30
N ASN A 55 16.78 17.69 6.63
CA ASN A 55 15.73 18.33 7.43
C ASN A 55 16.18 19.59 8.19
N CYS A 56 17.47 19.75 8.47
CA CYS A 56 17.97 20.76 9.41
C CYS A 56 19.04 21.69 8.81
N ALA A 57 19.84 21.19 7.86
CA ALA A 57 20.99 21.92 7.32
C ALA A 57 20.63 23.22 6.58
N THR A 58 19.41 23.33 6.04
CA THR A 58 18.94 24.57 5.39
C THR A 58 19.01 25.78 6.32
N CYS A 59 18.76 25.59 7.61
CA CYS A 59 18.79 26.67 8.61
C CYS A 59 20.05 26.63 9.47
N HIS A 60 20.47 25.44 9.90
CA HIS A 60 21.62 25.28 10.80
C HIS A 60 22.96 25.09 10.08
N GLY A 61 22.96 25.09 8.74
CA GLY A 61 24.14 24.85 7.91
C GLY A 61 24.55 23.38 7.91
N THR A 62 25.18 22.94 6.82
CA THR A 62 25.74 21.58 6.69
C THR A 62 26.81 21.29 7.75
N ASN A 63 27.50 22.34 8.21
CA ASN A 63 28.52 22.30 9.25
C ASN A 63 28.00 22.58 10.67
N ARG A 64 26.68 22.70 10.85
CA ARG A 64 26.00 22.97 12.13
C ARG A 64 26.31 24.33 12.77
N LYS A 65 26.97 25.27 12.07
CA LYS A 65 27.31 26.58 12.63
C LYS A 65 26.12 27.55 12.69
N GLY A 66 25.08 27.30 11.89
CA GLY A 66 23.93 28.20 11.75
C GLY A 66 24.32 29.58 11.24
N ASN A 67 23.43 30.54 11.45
CA ASN A 67 23.63 31.96 11.19
C ASN A 67 23.01 32.76 12.36
N PRO A 68 23.76 32.97 13.46
CA PRO A 68 23.28 33.70 14.63
C PRO A 68 22.94 35.17 14.29
N PRO A 69 21.97 35.80 14.99
CA PRO A 69 21.21 35.24 16.12
C PRO A 69 20.01 34.37 15.71
N THR A 70 19.60 34.44 14.44
CA THR A 70 18.36 33.84 13.94
C THR A 70 18.42 32.31 13.93
N PHE A 71 19.53 31.74 13.48
CA PHE A 71 19.75 30.29 13.46
C PHE A 71 20.96 29.94 14.32
N PRO A 72 20.77 29.41 15.54
CA PRO A 72 21.88 29.16 16.45
C PRO A 72 22.79 28.03 15.96
N SER A 73 24.06 28.11 16.38
CA SER A 73 25.01 27.03 16.20
C SER A 73 24.62 25.81 17.04
N LEU A 74 24.62 24.64 16.39
CA LEU A 74 24.44 23.32 17.02
C LEU A 74 25.78 22.63 17.29
N VAL A 75 26.91 23.29 17.02
CA VAL A 75 28.23 22.81 17.46
C VAL A 75 28.24 22.74 18.98
N ASN A 76 28.70 21.62 19.53
CA ASN A 76 28.73 21.32 20.96
C ASN A 76 27.35 21.46 21.66
N ILE A 77 26.25 21.16 20.96
CA ILE A 77 24.90 21.25 21.54
C ILE A 77 24.72 20.41 22.82
N LYS A 78 25.51 19.35 22.98
CA LYS A 78 25.57 18.50 24.19
C LYS A 78 25.86 19.26 25.48
N GLU A 79 26.51 20.43 25.39
CA GLU A 79 26.83 21.29 26.54
C GLU A 79 25.66 22.22 26.92
N LYS A 80 24.70 22.40 26.01
CA LYS A 80 23.59 23.37 26.16
C LYS A 80 22.24 22.70 26.38
N MET A 81 22.03 21.52 25.82
CA MET A 81 20.75 20.81 25.88
C MET A 81 20.97 19.31 26.03
N THR A 82 20.08 18.65 26.75
CA THR A 82 20.04 17.18 26.86
C THR A 82 19.38 16.55 25.63
N LYS A 83 19.65 15.26 25.35
CA LYS A 83 18.99 14.51 24.27
C LYS A 83 17.47 14.60 24.35
N GLY A 84 16.91 14.49 25.56
CA GLY A 84 15.47 14.59 25.79
C GLY A 84 14.91 15.97 25.44
N GLN A 85 15.62 17.05 25.81
CA GLN A 85 15.21 18.41 25.45
C GLN A 85 15.23 18.64 23.93
N ILE A 86 16.25 18.13 23.23
CA ILE A 86 16.31 18.20 21.76
C ILE A 86 15.18 17.36 21.15
N GLY A 87 14.95 16.14 21.65
CA GLY A 87 13.86 15.28 21.19
C GLY A 87 12.48 15.92 21.33
N THR A 88 12.21 16.59 22.45
CA THR A 88 10.99 17.37 22.66
C THR A 88 10.92 18.55 21.70
N LEU A 89 12.01 19.29 21.51
CA LEU A 89 12.07 20.41 20.58
C LEU A 89 11.79 19.98 19.13
N LEU A 90 12.29 18.81 18.70
CA LEU A 90 11.99 18.24 17.39
C LEU A 90 10.50 17.86 17.25
N LYS A 91 9.79 17.56 18.35
CA LYS A 91 8.35 17.25 18.34
C LYS A 91 7.46 18.50 18.36
N THR A 92 7.87 19.55 19.07
CA THR A 92 7.02 20.73 19.27
C THR A 92 7.38 21.89 18.34
N GLY A 93 8.62 21.96 17.88
CA GLY A 93 9.18 23.18 17.28
C GLY A 93 9.39 24.30 18.31
N ARG A 94 9.99 25.41 17.88
CA ARG A 94 10.13 26.65 18.67
C ARG A 94 10.45 27.85 17.77
N ASN A 95 9.75 28.97 17.96
CA ASN A 95 9.90 30.17 17.14
C ASN A 95 9.74 29.83 15.64
N ILE A 96 10.73 30.17 14.82
CA ILE A 96 10.77 29.85 13.38
C ILE A 96 11.17 28.40 13.08
N MET A 97 11.58 27.61 14.09
CA MET A 97 11.92 26.19 13.90
C MET A 97 10.62 25.38 13.87
N PRO A 98 10.28 24.74 12.73
CA PRO A 98 9.07 23.93 12.62
C PRO A 98 9.17 22.67 13.50
N ASN A 99 8.02 22.01 13.72
CA ASN A 99 8.02 20.68 14.30
C ASN A 99 8.30 19.61 13.24
N PHE A 100 8.94 18.52 13.66
CA PHE A 100 9.31 17.37 12.84
C PHE A 100 8.48 16.15 13.21
N SER A 101 7.17 16.33 13.41
CA SER A 101 6.24 15.25 13.75
C SER A 101 6.06 14.24 12.61
N HIS A 102 6.41 14.61 11.37
CA HIS A 102 6.40 13.74 10.21
C HIS A 102 7.53 12.69 10.21
N LEU A 103 8.60 12.92 10.97
CA LEU A 103 9.65 11.92 11.18
C LEU A 103 9.20 10.90 12.22
N SER A 104 9.64 9.66 12.11
CA SER A 104 9.45 8.66 13.16
C SER A 104 10.31 8.98 14.40
N ASP A 105 9.99 8.34 15.53
CA ASP A 105 10.84 8.47 16.73
C ASP A 105 12.26 7.95 16.49
N SER A 106 12.42 6.90 15.67
CA SER A 106 13.74 6.37 15.30
C SER A 106 14.56 7.39 14.52
N GLU A 107 13.96 8.06 13.53
CA GLU A 107 14.63 9.10 12.73
C GLU A 107 14.99 10.32 13.57
N ARG A 108 14.08 10.80 14.44
CA ARG A 108 14.40 11.89 15.38
C ARG A 108 15.54 11.52 16.31
N ASN A 109 15.54 10.31 16.87
CA ASN A 109 16.61 9.84 17.75
C ASN A 109 17.93 9.70 16.99
N ALA A 110 17.91 9.30 15.71
CA ALA A 110 19.10 9.28 14.89
C ALA A 110 19.68 10.70 14.69
N ILE A 111 18.85 11.71 14.40
CA ILE A 111 19.30 13.11 14.35
C ILE A 111 19.92 13.53 15.68
N VAL A 112 19.26 13.23 16.82
CA VAL A 112 19.77 13.57 18.16
C VAL A 112 21.13 12.90 18.43
N GLY A 113 21.28 11.61 18.11
CA GLY A 113 22.57 10.92 18.27
C GLY A 113 23.68 11.52 17.41
N PHE A 114 23.38 11.85 16.15
CA PHE A 114 24.34 12.54 15.28
C PHE A 114 24.78 13.89 15.85
N LEU A 115 23.86 14.67 16.41
CA LEU A 115 24.17 15.93 17.08
C LEU A 115 25.09 15.73 18.31
N TYR A 116 25.04 14.56 18.94
CA TYR A 116 25.93 14.16 20.03
C TYR A 116 27.25 13.54 19.56
N GLY A 117 27.47 13.38 18.25
CA GLY A 117 28.65 12.75 17.68
C GLY A 117 28.58 11.22 17.63
N GLU A 118 27.39 10.64 17.80
CA GLU A 118 27.16 9.20 17.70
C GLU A 118 26.92 8.82 16.23
N SER A 119 27.42 7.65 15.83
CA SER A 119 27.06 7.06 14.54
C SER A 119 25.72 6.34 14.70
N THR A 120 24.64 7.04 14.36
CA THR A 120 23.27 6.53 14.44
C THR A 120 22.70 6.27 13.06
N THR A 121 21.99 5.16 12.94
CA THR A 121 21.19 4.82 11.76
C THR A 121 19.74 4.63 12.19
N ALA A 122 18.81 5.27 11.49
CA ALA A 122 17.40 4.93 11.55
C ALA A 122 17.06 4.03 10.37
N THR A 123 16.10 3.14 10.54
CA THR A 123 15.44 2.52 9.39
C THR A 123 14.59 3.61 8.76
N GLU A 124 14.89 4.00 7.52
CA GLU A 124 14.06 4.91 6.74
C GLU A 124 12.72 4.21 6.53
N ILE A 125 11.67 4.65 7.23
CA ILE A 125 10.32 4.14 7.00
C ILE A 125 9.80 4.85 5.75
N THR A 126 10.38 4.53 4.59
CA THR A 126 9.81 4.90 3.29
C THR A 126 8.53 4.09 3.00
N GLU A 127 8.24 3.09 3.81
CA GLU A 127 7.07 2.25 3.62
C GLU A 127 5.87 2.80 4.39
N VAL A 128 5.03 3.58 3.68
CA VAL A 128 3.62 3.71 4.04
C VAL A 128 3.09 2.29 4.21
N THR A 129 2.72 1.92 5.44
CA THR A 129 2.20 0.59 5.74
C THR A 129 1.05 0.25 4.79
N ALA A 130 0.84 -1.02 4.47
CA ALA A 130 -0.27 -1.43 3.60
C ALA A 130 -1.62 -0.89 4.10
N VAL A 131 -1.80 -0.80 5.42
CA VAL A 131 -2.99 -0.23 6.05
C VAL A 131 -3.10 1.28 5.82
N GLU A 132 -2.02 2.06 6.01
CA GLU A 132 -2.08 3.51 5.79
C GLU A 132 -2.24 3.85 4.30
N ARG A 133 -1.59 3.08 3.40
CA ARG A 133 -1.82 3.18 1.95
C ARG A 133 -3.28 2.89 1.61
N GLY A 134 -3.82 1.83 2.19
CA GLY A 134 -5.23 1.44 2.03
C GLY A 134 -6.20 2.51 2.50
N LYS A 135 -5.91 3.16 3.63
CA LYS A 135 -6.68 4.29 4.15
C LYS A 135 -6.69 5.46 3.17
N SER A 136 -5.52 5.91 2.69
CA SER A 136 -5.45 7.02 1.73
C SER A 136 -6.22 6.71 0.45
N LEU A 137 -6.07 5.49 -0.08
CA LEU A 137 -6.80 5.04 -1.26
C LEU A 137 -8.31 4.98 -1.01
N PHE A 138 -8.74 4.45 0.14
CA PHE A 138 -10.15 4.39 0.51
C PHE A 138 -10.76 5.80 0.63
N VAL A 139 -10.08 6.72 1.30
CA VAL A 139 -10.54 8.11 1.46
C VAL A 139 -10.71 8.78 0.10
N ALA A 140 -9.71 8.64 -0.78
CA ALA A 140 -9.72 9.27 -2.10
C ALA A 140 -10.79 8.70 -3.05
N ASN A 141 -11.06 7.39 -2.98
CA ASN A 141 -11.84 6.70 -4.02
C ASN A 141 -13.20 6.17 -3.55
N CYS A 142 -13.35 5.86 -2.27
CA CYS A 142 -14.47 5.07 -1.76
C CYS A 142 -15.28 5.80 -0.70
N MET A 143 -14.63 6.59 0.17
CA MET A 143 -15.25 7.25 1.33
C MET A 143 -16.32 8.25 0.94
N ARG A 144 -16.27 8.76 -0.30
CA ARG A 144 -17.35 9.58 -0.82
C ARG A 144 -18.68 8.86 -0.67
N CYS A 145 -18.76 7.55 -0.97
CA CYS A 145 -20.00 6.76 -0.95
C CYS A 145 -20.10 5.78 0.23
N HIS A 146 -18.99 5.15 0.60
CA HIS A 146 -18.94 4.11 1.62
C HIS A 146 -18.50 4.66 2.96
N LYS A 147 -19.16 4.21 4.02
CA LYS A 147 -18.70 4.43 5.39
C LYS A 147 -17.83 3.28 5.86
N VAL A 148 -16.91 3.55 6.78
CA VAL A 148 -16.19 2.51 7.51
C VAL A 148 -17.00 2.09 8.75
N SER A 149 -17.66 3.04 9.40
CA SER A 149 -18.47 2.85 10.61
C SER A 149 -19.87 3.48 10.45
N PRO A 150 -20.90 2.96 11.15
CA PRO A 150 -22.24 3.58 11.16
C PRO A 150 -22.25 5.05 11.59
N LYS A 151 -21.26 5.43 12.42
CA LYS A 151 -21.14 6.79 12.97
C LYS A 151 -20.47 7.78 12.00
N ASP A 152 -19.93 7.31 10.88
CA ASP A 152 -19.27 8.19 9.92
C ASP A 152 -20.30 9.11 9.25
N ASN A 153 -19.92 10.37 9.10
CA ASN A 153 -20.67 11.41 8.42
C ASN A 153 -20.74 11.13 6.92
N THR A 154 -21.95 11.15 6.35
CA THR A 154 -22.18 11.11 4.90
C THR A 154 -22.34 12.54 4.39
N PRO A 155 -21.65 12.93 3.30
CA PRO A 155 -21.97 14.17 2.58
C PRO A 155 -23.47 14.24 2.26
N THR A 156 -24.09 15.38 2.58
CA THR A 156 -25.55 15.60 2.51
C THR A 156 -26.10 15.60 1.08
N ASP A 157 -25.25 15.86 0.08
CA ASP A 157 -25.57 15.85 -1.35
C ASP A 157 -25.85 14.44 -1.91
N GLN A 158 -25.40 13.40 -1.19
CA GLN A 158 -25.40 12.03 -1.69
C GLN A 158 -26.71 11.25 -1.50
N LEU A 159 -27.57 11.69 -0.59
CA LEU A 159 -28.82 11.00 -0.24
C LEU A 159 -30.03 11.37 -1.12
N SER A 160 -29.88 12.35 -2.01
CA SER A 160 -30.96 12.83 -2.88
C SER A 160 -31.45 11.76 -3.89
N TRP A 161 -30.62 10.77 -4.22
CA TRP A 161 -30.90 9.73 -5.20
C TRP A 161 -31.24 8.35 -4.58
N GLY A 162 -31.43 8.27 -3.26
CA GLY A 162 -31.83 7.02 -2.58
C GLY A 162 -30.76 5.92 -2.54
N MET A 163 -29.52 6.22 -2.90
CA MET A 163 -28.39 5.29 -2.83
C MET A 163 -28.05 4.95 -1.38
N LYS A 164 -27.90 3.65 -1.08
CA LYS A 164 -27.50 3.15 0.26
C LYS A 164 -26.30 2.20 0.17
N PRO A 165 -25.07 2.72 -0.02
CA PRO A 165 -23.88 1.89 -0.03
C PRO A 165 -23.67 1.17 1.32
N PRO A 166 -23.16 -0.08 1.31
CA PRO A 166 -22.88 -0.80 2.55
C PRO A 166 -21.73 -0.16 3.34
N ILE A 167 -21.78 -0.31 4.66
CA ILE A 167 -20.67 0.02 5.56
C ILE A 167 -19.60 -1.06 5.42
N LEU A 168 -18.35 -0.66 5.22
CA LEU A 168 -17.28 -1.57 4.81
C LEU A 168 -16.29 -1.94 5.93
N GLY A 169 -16.41 -1.37 7.14
CA GLY A 169 -15.58 -1.79 8.28
C GLY A 169 -15.73 -3.29 8.59
N GLY A 170 -14.60 -3.95 8.89
CA GLY A 170 -14.55 -5.37 9.19
C GLY A 170 -14.97 -6.26 8.02
N ILE A 171 -14.64 -5.83 6.80
CA ILE A 171 -15.08 -6.50 5.56
C ILE A 171 -14.67 -7.98 5.48
N SER A 172 -13.52 -8.34 6.08
CA SER A 172 -13.00 -9.70 6.13
C SER A 172 -13.95 -10.72 6.77
N ALA A 173 -14.87 -10.27 7.63
CA ALA A 173 -15.90 -11.12 8.21
C ALA A 173 -17.02 -11.53 7.22
N ARG A 174 -17.12 -10.85 6.07
CA ARG A 174 -18.24 -11.00 5.12
C ARG A 174 -17.81 -11.28 3.68
N VAL A 175 -16.62 -10.81 3.29
CA VAL A 175 -16.10 -10.89 1.92
C VAL A 175 -14.63 -11.25 1.99
N ASN A 176 -14.21 -12.31 1.29
CA ASN A 176 -12.80 -12.65 1.18
C ASN A 176 -12.09 -11.73 0.16
N LYS A 177 -10.75 -11.70 0.20
CA LYS A 177 -9.92 -10.83 -0.66
C LYS A 177 -10.21 -11.00 -2.16
N GLN A 178 -10.40 -12.22 -2.65
CA GLN A 178 -10.65 -12.48 -4.07
C GLN A 178 -12.01 -11.92 -4.50
N SER A 179 -13.07 -12.19 -3.73
CA SER A 179 -14.40 -11.64 -3.98
C SER A 179 -14.41 -10.11 -3.87
N PHE A 180 -13.64 -9.54 -2.95
CA PHE A 180 -13.46 -8.08 -2.85
C PHE A 180 -12.87 -7.50 -4.15
N ASN A 181 -11.79 -8.10 -4.67
CA ASN A 181 -11.19 -7.67 -5.93
C ASN A 181 -12.18 -7.78 -7.11
N GLN A 182 -12.98 -8.84 -7.16
CA GLN A 182 -14.02 -9.00 -8.19
C GLN A 182 -15.10 -7.92 -8.09
N ILE A 183 -15.56 -7.58 -6.88
CA ILE A 183 -16.51 -6.49 -6.64
C ILE A 183 -15.93 -5.16 -7.14
N LEU A 184 -14.67 -4.87 -6.82
CA LEU A 184 -13.98 -3.66 -7.29
C LEU A 184 -13.87 -3.63 -8.82
N ASN A 185 -13.55 -4.75 -9.45
CA ASN A 185 -13.43 -4.82 -10.92
C ASN A 185 -14.79 -4.64 -11.61
N MET A 186 -15.85 -5.24 -11.04
CA MET A 186 -17.17 -5.22 -11.64
C MET A 186 -17.89 -3.88 -11.44
N GLY A 187 -17.75 -3.26 -10.27
CA GLY A 187 -18.51 -2.05 -9.93
C GLY A 187 -20.02 -2.30 -9.88
N PRO A 188 -20.55 -3.02 -8.87
CA PRO A 188 -21.97 -3.36 -8.82
C PRO A 188 -22.88 -2.15 -8.60
N CYS A 189 -24.06 -2.18 -9.22
CA CYS A 189 -25.11 -1.17 -9.11
C CYS A 189 -24.63 0.22 -9.59
N TYR A 190 -24.34 1.12 -8.64
CA TYR A 190 -23.86 2.49 -8.89
C TYR A 190 -22.40 2.67 -8.47
N MET A 191 -21.75 1.60 -8.02
CA MET A 191 -20.33 1.64 -7.68
C MET A 191 -19.52 1.66 -8.98
N PRO A 192 -18.63 2.65 -9.19
CA PRO A 192 -17.78 2.66 -10.38
C PRO A 192 -16.85 1.44 -10.39
N SER A 193 -16.44 1.03 -11.60
CA SER A 193 -15.40 0.00 -11.75
C SER A 193 -14.04 0.57 -11.38
N PHE A 194 -13.25 -0.24 -10.69
CA PHE A 194 -11.84 -0.01 -10.36
C PHE A 194 -10.95 -1.07 -11.00
N ALA A 195 -11.33 -1.59 -12.19
CA ALA A 195 -10.55 -2.60 -12.90
C ALA A 195 -9.09 -2.16 -13.09
N ASP A 196 -8.85 -0.89 -13.42
CA ASP A 196 -7.52 -0.31 -13.68
C ASP A 196 -6.66 -0.09 -12.42
N MET A 197 -7.26 -0.17 -11.22
CA MET A 197 -6.51 -0.06 -9.98
C MET A 197 -5.62 -1.30 -9.77
N LYS A 198 -4.35 -1.09 -9.41
CA LYS A 198 -3.38 -2.17 -9.20
C LYS A 198 -3.85 -3.11 -8.08
N ASN A 199 -3.61 -4.41 -8.22
CA ASN A 199 -3.99 -5.40 -7.20
C ASN A 199 -3.40 -5.08 -5.82
N LYS A 200 -2.15 -4.60 -5.76
CA LYS A 200 -1.51 -4.16 -4.51
C LYS A 200 -2.30 -3.07 -3.78
N ASP A 201 -2.92 -2.16 -4.52
CA ASP A 201 -3.70 -1.04 -3.98
C ASP A 201 -5.09 -1.52 -3.50
N LYS A 202 -5.73 -2.42 -4.26
CA LYS A 202 -6.96 -3.11 -3.85
C LYS A 202 -6.75 -3.89 -2.55
N GLU A 203 -5.63 -4.59 -2.44
CA GLU A 203 -5.25 -5.33 -1.25
C GLU A 203 -4.95 -4.44 -0.05
N ALA A 204 -4.32 -3.28 -0.28
CA ALA A 204 -4.11 -2.28 0.76
C ALA A 204 -5.45 -1.77 1.31
N ILE A 205 -6.41 -1.43 0.44
CA ILE A 205 -7.77 -1.03 0.85
C ILE A 205 -8.44 -2.16 1.66
N TYR A 206 -8.35 -3.41 1.19
CA TYR A 206 -8.90 -4.57 1.90
C TYR A 206 -8.27 -4.72 3.29
N ALA A 207 -6.95 -4.58 3.41
CA ALA A 207 -6.23 -4.65 4.68
C ALA A 207 -6.69 -3.55 5.65
N TYR A 208 -6.82 -2.31 5.16
CA TYR A 208 -7.38 -1.20 5.93
C TYR A 208 -8.81 -1.49 6.42
N LEU A 209 -9.72 -1.88 5.53
CA LEU A 209 -11.11 -2.17 5.91
C LEU A 209 -11.22 -3.36 6.88
N SER A 210 -10.31 -4.33 6.76
CA SER A 210 -10.26 -5.50 7.64
C SER A 210 -9.75 -5.20 9.05
N SER A 211 -9.09 -4.05 9.28
CA SER A 211 -8.60 -3.69 10.62
C SER A 211 -9.70 -3.17 11.55
N PHE A 212 -10.92 -2.96 11.04
CA PHE A 212 -12.06 -2.48 11.82
C PHE A 212 -12.93 -3.62 12.35
N LYS A 213 -13.67 -3.35 13.42
CA LYS A 213 -14.72 -4.26 13.88
C LYS A 213 -15.85 -4.31 12.86
N ASN A 214 -16.39 -5.50 12.61
CA ASN A 214 -17.58 -5.67 11.77
C ASN A 214 -18.79 -5.00 12.46
N PRO A 215 -19.44 -4.00 11.83
CA PRO A 215 -20.56 -3.28 12.44
C PRO A 215 -21.87 -4.07 12.40
N TYR A 216 -21.91 -5.24 11.77
CA TYR A 216 -23.11 -6.06 11.59
C TYR A 216 -23.21 -7.26 12.55
N GLN A 217 -22.36 -7.32 13.58
CA GLN A 217 -22.23 -8.48 14.49
C GLN A 217 -23.52 -8.91 15.21
N ASN A 218 -24.55 -8.05 15.27
CA ASN A 218 -25.85 -8.34 15.91
C ASN A 218 -27.05 -8.27 14.96
N TYR A 219 -26.84 -8.20 13.63
CA TYR A 219 -27.92 -7.98 12.66
C TYR A 219 -28.28 -9.28 11.94
N ASN A 220 -29.38 -9.92 12.35
CA ASN A 220 -30.05 -10.97 11.59
C ASN A 220 -30.77 -10.35 10.38
N HIS A 221 -30.02 -9.96 9.35
CA HIS A 221 -30.64 -9.71 8.06
C HIS A 221 -29.96 -10.54 6.98
N ARG A 222 -30.77 -11.35 6.33
CA ARG A 222 -30.55 -11.79 4.94
C ARG A 222 -30.01 -10.58 4.19
N MET A 223 -28.71 -10.57 3.86
CA MET A 223 -28.18 -9.59 2.92
C MET A 223 -29.01 -9.76 1.66
N ARG A 224 -29.93 -8.82 1.40
CA ARG A 224 -30.65 -8.79 0.12
C ARG A 224 -29.57 -8.55 -0.92
N ARG A 225 -29.12 -9.65 -1.53
CA ARG A 225 -28.23 -9.65 -2.68
C ARG A 225 -29.01 -9.02 -3.82
N GLY A 226 -28.95 -7.71 -3.96
CA GLY A 226 -29.67 -7.01 -5.02
C GLY A 226 -29.50 -5.50 -4.98
N CYS A 227 -29.33 -4.91 -6.15
CA CYS A 227 -29.43 -3.48 -6.38
C CYS A 227 -30.91 -3.07 -6.21
N GLY A 228 -31.33 -2.81 -4.97
CA GLY A 228 -32.70 -2.37 -4.69
C GLY A 228 -32.80 -0.86 -4.73
N MET A 229 -33.39 -0.30 -5.79
CA MET A 229 -34.00 1.03 -5.70
C MET A 229 -35.26 0.89 -4.85
N MET A 230 -35.34 1.61 -3.73
CA MET A 230 -36.62 1.78 -3.03
C MET A 230 -37.40 2.84 -3.82
N SER A 231 -38.37 2.41 -4.62
CA SER A 231 -39.43 3.30 -5.09
C SER A 231 -40.14 3.87 -3.87
N ARG A 232 -40.21 5.19 -3.76
CA ARG A 232 -41.03 5.87 -2.76
C ARG A 232 -42.50 5.55 -2.98
#